data_AF-A0A8T3R1X8-F1
#
_entry.id   AF-A0A8T3R1X8-F1
#
_cell.length_a   1.000
_cell.length_b   1.000
_cell.length_c   1.000
_cell.angle_alpha   90.00
_cell.angle_beta   90.00
_cell.angle_gamma   90.00
#
_symmetry.space_group_name_H-M   'P 1'
#
loop_
_entity.id
_entity.type
_entity.pdbx_description
1 polymer ?
#
loop_
_entity_poly.entity_id
_entity_poly.type
_entity_poly.pdbx_seq_one_letter_code
_entity_poly.pdbx_strand_id
1 'polypeptide(L)'
;MTSHANTSEDYDALARALLANDRPEEAQTAIDNALAIGTRDAKVLYHAGMIAAARGDDSRARELLTDALAIDASFDPYQATLAQARLADLK
;
A
#
# COMPACT_ATOMS: atom_id res chain seq x y z
N MET A 1 -20.28 -6.92 -23.55
CA MET A 1 -18.93 -7.07 -22.96
C MET A 1 -18.86 -6.12 -21.78
N THR A 2 -19.14 -6.61 -20.57
CA THR A 2 -18.99 -5.80 -19.36
C THR A 2 -17.50 -5.67 -19.08
N SER A 3 -16.90 -4.55 -19.51
CA SER A 3 -15.63 -4.11 -18.96
C SER A 3 -15.85 -4.01 -17.45
N HIS A 4 -15.28 -4.93 -16.69
CA HIS A 4 -15.12 -4.70 -15.26
C HIS A 4 -14.12 -3.55 -15.20
N ALA A 5 -14.60 -2.35 -14.90
CA ALA A 5 -13.71 -1.27 -14.55
C ALA A 5 -12.91 -1.76 -13.34
N ASN A 6 -11.60 -1.92 -13.49
CA ASN A 6 -10.75 -2.36 -12.39
C ASN A 6 -10.92 -1.37 -11.23
N THR A 7 -11.28 -1.90 -10.06
CA THR A 7 -11.52 -1.13 -8.85
C THR A 7 -10.22 -0.86 -8.10
N SER A 8 -10.26 0.03 -7.11
CA SER A 8 -9.12 0.23 -6.20
C SER A 8 -8.71 -1.06 -5.50
N GLU A 9 -9.68 -1.92 -5.17
CA GLU A 9 -9.44 -3.21 -4.52
C GLU A 9 -8.76 -4.22 -5.46
N ASP A 10 -9.11 -4.22 -6.76
CA ASP A 10 -8.47 -5.10 -7.75
C ASP A 10 -7.00 -4.75 -7.95
N TYR A 11 -6.70 -3.45 -8.07
CA TYR A 11 -5.33 -2.97 -8.20
C TYR A 11 -4.53 -3.18 -6.91
N ASP A 12 -5.15 -3.00 -5.73
CA ASP A 12 -4.52 -3.29 -4.44
C ASP A 12 -4.17 -4.78 -4.30
N ALA A 13 -5.11 -5.68 -4.63
CA ALA A 13 -4.88 -7.11 -4.62
C ALA A 13 -3.75 -7.52 -5.58
N LEU A 14 -3.72 -6.94 -6.78
CA LEU A 14 -2.64 -7.15 -7.74
C LEU A 14 -1.28 -6.66 -7.19
N ALA A 15 -1.24 -5.47 -6.59
CA ALA A 15 -0.02 -4.91 -6.03
C ALA A 15 0.56 -5.80 -4.92
N ARG A 16 -0.30 -6.31 -4.02
CA ARG A 16 0.11 -7.26 -2.97
C ARG A 16 0.63 -8.57 -3.53
N ALA A 17 -0.04 -9.11 -4.56
CA ALA A 17 0.40 -10.34 -5.22
C ALA A 17 1.76 -10.15 -5.89
N LEU A 18 2.00 -9.01 -6.54
CA LEU A 18 3.29 -8.68 -7.16
C LEU A 18 4.39 -8.52 -6.10
N LEU A 19 4.11 -7.83 -5.00
CA LEU A 19 5.05 -7.68 -3.89
C LEU A 19 5.41 -9.04 -3.27
N ALA A 20 4.44 -9.92 -3.05
CA ALA A 20 4.67 -11.27 -2.53
C ALA A 20 5.49 -12.15 -3.48
N ASN A 21 5.55 -11.81 -4.76
CA ASN A 21 6.37 -12.48 -5.79
C ASN A 21 7.71 -11.77 -6.03
N ASP A 22 8.17 -10.91 -5.11
CA ASP A 22 9.43 -10.16 -5.22
C ASP A 22 9.51 -9.25 -6.47
N ARG A 23 8.37 -8.69 -6.88
CA ARG A 23 8.24 -7.77 -8.04
C ARG A 23 7.80 -6.36 -7.60
N PRO A 24 8.61 -5.65 -6.80
CA PRO A 24 8.19 -4.39 -6.17
C PRO A 24 7.99 -3.25 -7.16
N GLU A 25 8.70 -3.21 -8.29
CA GLU A 25 8.51 -2.18 -9.32
C GLU A 25 7.15 -2.29 -10.02
N GLU A 26 6.69 -3.51 -10.29
CA GLU A 26 5.37 -3.74 -10.87
C GLU A 26 4.27 -3.53 -9.83
N ALA A 27 4.54 -3.92 -8.58
CA ALA A 27 3.65 -3.62 -7.46
C ALA A 27 3.43 -2.11 -7.31
N GLN A 28 4.46 -1.29 -7.52
CA GLN A 28 4.35 0.17 -7.50
C GLN A 28 3.35 0.65 -8.56
N THR A 29 3.46 0.14 -9.79
CA THR A 29 2.55 0.54 -10.87
C THR A 29 1.10 0.16 -10.54
N ALA A 30 0.89 -1.03 -9.98
CA ALA A 30 -0.44 -1.47 -9.57
C ALA A 30 -1.01 -0.60 -8.44
N ILE A 31 -0.24 -0.31 -7.39
CA ILE A 31 -0.73 0.48 -6.25
C ILE A 31 -0.96 1.94 -6.62
N ASP A 32 -0.19 2.50 -7.56
CA ASP A 32 -0.42 3.85 -8.08
C ASP A 32 -1.78 3.95 -8.80
N ASN A 33 -2.18 2.90 -9.53
CA ASN A 33 -3.52 2.84 -10.12
C ASN A 33 -4.62 2.74 -9.06
N ALA A 34 -4.40 1.99 -7.97
CA ALA A 34 -5.35 1.94 -6.85
C ALA A 34 -5.54 3.33 -6.22
N LEU A 35 -4.44 4.04 -5.95
CA LEU A 35 -4.46 5.39 -5.39
C LEU A 35 -5.13 6.42 -6.33
N ALA A 36 -4.94 6.27 -7.65
CA ALA A 36 -5.53 7.17 -8.66
C ALA A 36 -7.06 7.06 -8.75
N ILE A 37 -7.65 5.94 -8.32
CA ILE A 37 -9.12 5.79 -8.24
C ILE A 37 -9.73 6.69 -7.16
N GLY A 38 -8.90 7.25 -6.27
CA GLY A 38 -9.25 8.40 -5.43
C GLY A 38 -9.92 8.06 -4.10
N THR A 39 -10.14 6.77 -3.81
CA THR A 39 -10.56 6.35 -2.46
C THR A 39 -9.36 6.45 -1.53
N ARG A 40 -9.42 7.41 -0.60
CA ARG A 40 -8.38 7.60 0.42
C ARG A 40 -8.55 6.56 1.52
N ASP A 41 -8.18 5.32 1.19
CA ASP A 41 -8.30 4.13 2.03
C ASP A 41 -7.00 3.87 2.80
N ALA A 42 -7.12 3.69 4.12
CA ALA A 42 -5.99 3.39 4.99
C ALA A 42 -5.26 2.09 4.61
N LYS A 43 -5.97 1.05 4.13
CA LYS A 43 -5.36 -0.22 3.67
C LYS A 43 -4.53 -0.02 2.42
N VAL A 44 -5.05 0.72 1.44
CA VAL A 44 -4.33 1.00 0.18
C VAL A 44 -3.07 1.82 0.47
N LEU A 45 -3.16 2.82 1.37
CA LEU A 45 -2.00 3.59 1.81
C LEU A 45 -0.98 2.74 2.56
N TYR A 46 -1.43 1.81 3.41
CA TYR A 46 -0.57 0.83 4.05
C TYR A 46 0.19 0.00 3.03
N HIS A 47 -0.49 -0.60 2.05
CA HIS A 47 0.18 -1.41 1.02
C HIS A 47 1.13 -0.58 0.16
N ALA A 48 0.76 0.66 -0.19
CA ALA A 48 1.65 1.57 -0.90
C ALA A 48 2.93 1.88 -0.09
N GLY A 49 2.79 2.09 1.22
CA GLY A 49 3.92 2.30 2.12
C GLY A 49 4.84 1.07 2.22
N MET A 50 4.27 -0.12 2.30
CA MET A 50 5.03 -1.39 2.31
C MET A 50 5.79 -1.60 0.99
N ILE A 51 5.17 -1.29 -0.16
CA ILE A 51 5.80 -1.38 -1.48
C ILE A 51 6.95 -0.36 -1.59
N ALA A 52 6.73 0.90 -1.19
CA ALA A 52 7.78 1.91 -1.18
C ALA A 52 8.98 1.47 -0.32
N ALA A 53 8.71 0.88 0.84
CA ALA A 53 9.73 0.37 1.74
C ALA A 53 10.52 -0.81 1.13
N ALA A 54 9.88 -1.66 0.33
CA ALA A 54 10.54 -2.76 -0.39
C ALA A 54 11.42 -2.26 -1.55
N ARG A 55 11.10 -1.10 -2.12
CA ARG A 55 11.91 -0.41 -3.14
C ARG A 55 13.06 0.42 -2.54
N GLY A 56 13.16 0.48 -1.21
CA GLY A 56 14.16 1.29 -0.50
C GLY A 56 13.85 2.78 -0.45
N ASP A 57 12.61 3.19 -0.78
CA ASP A 57 12.15 4.56 -0.63
C ASP A 57 11.59 4.77 0.78
N ASP A 58 12.50 4.87 1.75
CA ASP A 58 12.17 5.01 3.16
C ASP A 58 11.42 6.32 3.46
N SER A 59 11.66 7.38 2.67
CA SER A 59 10.96 8.66 2.83
C SER A 59 9.48 8.50 2.48
N ARG A 60 9.20 7.92 1.31
CA ARG A 60 7.82 7.70 0.86
C ARG A 60 7.10 6.65 1.70
N ALA A 61 7.81 5.59 2.11
CA ALA A 61 7.27 4.59 3.02
C ALA A 61 6.80 5.23 4.34
N ARG A 62 7.62 6.11 4.92
CA ARG A 62 7.29 6.78 6.17
C ARG A 62 6.04 7.63 6.07
N GLU A 63 5.92 8.43 5.01
CA GLU A 63 4.75 9.26 4.74
C GLU A 63 3.48 8.40 4.64
N LEU A 64 3.49 7.40 3.77
CA LEU A 64 2.32 6.56 3.49
C LEU A 64 1.86 5.73 4.68
N LEU A 65 2.78 5.13 5.43
CA LEU A 65 2.46 4.35 6.63
C LEU A 65 1.93 5.23 7.75
N THR A 66 2.46 6.45 7.89
CA THR A 66 1.96 7.43 8.87
C THR A 66 0.54 7.86 8.50
N ASP A 67 0.30 8.17 7.22
CA ASP A 67 -1.03 8.57 6.73
C ASP A 67 -2.06 7.45 6.90
N ALA A 68 -1.69 6.20 6.62
CA ALA A 68 -2.56 5.04 6.84
C ALA A 68 -3.03 4.94 8.30
N LEU A 69 -2.09 5.04 9.26
CA LEU A 69 -2.39 4.99 10.69
C LEU A 69 -3.19 6.22 11.16
N ALA A 70 -2.95 7.39 10.57
CA ALA A 70 -3.65 8.62 10.91
C ALA A 70 -5.11 8.63 10.41
N ILE A 71 -5.38 8.01 9.27
CA ILE A 71 -6.74 7.91 8.72
C ILE A 71 -7.58 6.95 9.57
N ASP A 72 -7.07 5.74 9.82
CA ASP A 72 -7.78 4.77 10.64
C ASP A 72 -6.82 3.74 11.23
N ALA A 73 -6.31 3.94 12.44
CA ALA A 73 -5.45 2.94 13.10
C ALA A 73 -6.13 1.58 13.37
N SER A 74 -7.44 1.43 13.13
CA SER A 74 -8.20 0.19 13.26
C SER A 74 -8.53 -0.50 11.93
N PHE A 75 -8.02 0.02 10.79
CA PHE A 75 -8.32 -0.48 9.44
C PHE A 75 -8.11 -2.00 9.31
N ASP A 76 -7.07 -2.50 9.97
CA ASP A 76 -6.77 -3.91 10.20
C ASP A 76 -5.75 -3.97 11.35
N PRO A 77 -6.08 -4.54 12.52
CA PRO A 77 -5.20 -4.52 13.69
C PRO A 77 -3.82 -5.15 13.45
N TYR A 78 -3.75 -6.18 12.59
CA TYR A 78 -2.50 -6.85 12.27
C TYR A 78 -1.65 -5.97 11.36
N GLN A 79 -2.20 -5.45 10.28
CA GLN A 79 -1.48 -4.56 9.37
C GLN A 79 -1.09 -3.23 10.03
N ALA A 80 -1.92 -2.68 10.93
CA ALA A 80 -1.57 -1.49 11.70
C ALA A 80 -0.34 -1.73 12.60
N THR A 81 -0.26 -2.91 13.23
CA THR A 81 0.91 -3.31 14.01
C THR A 81 2.16 -3.44 13.12
N LEU A 82 2.01 -4.04 11.94
CA LEU A 82 3.11 -4.15 10.97
C LEU A 82 3.55 -2.78 10.44
N ALA A 83 2.63 -1.85 10.21
CA ALA A 83 2.94 -0.49 9.79
C ALA A 83 3.82 0.23 10.82
N GLN A 84 3.46 0.12 12.10
CA GLN A 84 4.24 0.70 13.20
C GLN A 84 5.63 0.06 13.32
N ALA A 85 5.71 -1.27 13.24
CA ALA A 85 6.99 -1.97 13.25
C ALA A 85 7.87 -1.55 12.07
N ARG A 86 7.29 -1.49 10.87
CA ARG A 86 8.02 -1.08 9.66
C ARG A 86 8.52 0.35 9.78
N LEU A 87 7.70 1.28 10.27
CA LEU A 87 8.09 2.68 10.53
C LEU A 87 9.30 2.80 11.46
N ALA A 88 9.39 1.96 12.48
CA ALA A 88 10.51 1.93 13.41
C ALA A 88 11.81 1.41 12.76
N ASP A 89 11.70 0.56 11.74
CA ASP A 89 12.82 -0.03 11.01
C ASP A 89 13.29 0.79 9.80
N LEU A 90 12.56 1.83 9.41
CA LEU A 90 12.98 2.75 8.34
C LEU A 90 14.17 3.59 8.81
N LYS A 91 15.16 3.76 7.95
CA LYS A 91 16.40 4.49 8.28
C LYS A 91 16.20 6.01 8.30
#